data_AF-A0A212FBA3-F1
#
_entry.id   AF-A0A212FBA3-F1
#
_cell.length_a   1.000
_cell.length_b   1.000
_cell.length_c   1.000
_cell.angle_alpha   90.00
_cell.angle_beta   90.00
_cell.angle_gamma   90.00
#
_symmetry.space_group_name_H-M   'P 1'
#
loop_
_entity.id
_entity.type
_entity.pdbx_description
1 polymer ?
#
loop_
_entity_poly.entity_id
_entity_poly.type
_entity_poly.pdbx_seq_one_letter_code
_entity_poly.pdbx_strand_id
1 'polypeptide(L)'
;VIALNVAEQLVNKGLFEDAIIVYDIAGNLEKVLELFCVLLAQVVSSGGALRERLRSLSEHVSRRLRSEELPSPHLVDAYNKLCKLMTFFDQFHAENYEGALETIRACELVPLSSDEVSARVAGARNARGELLRALPAVLRALCHILLAMRQKLRTAQPTLSTHTANKQLEWLREQAEVLNTFAGNIAYRMPGDTYSQLAQMQVLMH
;
A
#
# COMPACT_ATOMS: atom_id res chain seq x y z
N VAL A 1 -16.10 -3.75 30.85
CA VAL A 1 -16.49 -5.18 30.75
C VAL A 1 -17.62 -5.39 29.74
N ILE A 2 -18.79 -4.76 29.90
CA ILE A 2 -19.92 -4.96 28.96
C ILE A 2 -19.56 -4.56 27.51
N ALA A 3 -18.96 -3.40 27.31
CA ALA A 3 -18.56 -2.93 25.96
C ALA A 3 -17.57 -3.88 25.26
N LEU A 4 -16.60 -4.45 25.98
CA LEU A 4 -15.63 -5.39 25.40
C LEU A 4 -16.30 -6.69 24.94
N ASN A 5 -17.22 -7.24 25.74
CA ASN A 5 -17.96 -8.45 25.37
C ASN A 5 -18.88 -8.20 24.17
N VAL A 6 -19.51 -7.02 24.09
CA VAL A 6 -20.33 -6.63 22.94
C VAL A 6 -19.46 -6.50 21.68
N ALA A 7 -18.29 -5.86 21.79
CA ALA A 7 -17.36 -5.72 20.68
C ALA A 7 -16.89 -7.09 20.16
N GLU A 8 -16.54 -8.02 21.05
CA GLU A 8 -16.14 -9.37 20.67
C GLU A 8 -17.27 -10.14 19.95
N GLN A 9 -18.51 -9.99 20.39
CA GLN A 9 -19.67 -10.55 19.68
C GLN A 9 -19.86 -9.96 18.28
N LEU A 10 -19.58 -8.66 18.10
CA LEU A 10 -19.65 -8.00 16.79
C LEU A 10 -18.54 -8.52 15.86
N VAL A 11 -17.32 -8.72 16.37
CA VAL A 11 -16.23 -9.36 15.62
C VAL A 11 -16.62 -10.76 15.17
N ASN A 12 -17.18 -11.58 16.06
CA ASN A 12 -17.62 -12.93 15.74
C ASN A 12 -18.75 -12.97 14.69
N LYS A 13 -19.54 -11.90 14.59
CA LYS A 13 -20.58 -11.72 13.57
C LYS A 13 -20.05 -11.11 12.26
N GLY A 14 -18.77 -10.75 12.19
CA GLY A 14 -18.16 -10.08 11.03
C GLY A 14 -18.52 -8.59 10.89
N LEU A 15 -19.13 -7.99 11.92
CA LEU A 15 -19.53 -6.57 11.96
C LEU A 15 -18.36 -5.71 12.46
N PHE A 16 -17.30 -5.64 11.66
CA PHE A 16 -16.04 -5.03 12.07
C PHE A 16 -16.14 -3.50 12.30
N GLU A 17 -16.98 -2.79 11.56
CA GLU A 17 -17.17 -1.33 11.74
C GLU A 17 -17.79 -1.01 13.10
N ASP A 18 -18.86 -1.72 13.44
CA ASP A 18 -19.52 -1.56 14.75
C ASP A 18 -18.59 -2.00 15.88
N ALA A 19 -17.83 -3.08 15.68
CA ALA A 19 -16.83 -3.53 16.65
C ALA A 19 -15.76 -2.46 16.90
N ILE A 20 -15.28 -1.76 15.87
CA ILE A 20 -14.33 -0.65 16.01
C ILE A 20 -14.90 0.45 16.89
N ILE A 21 -16.14 0.87 16.65
CA ILE A 21 -16.80 1.92 17.44
C ILE A 21 -16.91 1.50 18.91
N VAL A 22 -17.30 0.25 19.18
CA VAL A 22 -17.45 -0.24 20.55
C VAL A 22 -16.09 -0.40 21.26
N TYR A 23 -15.04 -0.86 20.56
CA TYR A 23 -13.68 -0.90 21.11
C TYR A 23 -13.12 0.50 21.37
N ASP A 24 -13.44 1.47 20.50
CA ASP A 24 -13.05 2.87 20.66
C ASP A 24 -13.67 3.47 21.93
N ILE A 25 -14.98 3.24 22.15
CA ILE A 25 -15.69 3.63 23.39
C ILE A 25 -15.10 2.93 24.62
N ALA A 26 -14.68 1.67 24.49
CA ALA A 26 -14.05 0.91 25.55
C ALA A 26 -12.59 1.33 25.85
N GLY A 27 -12.03 2.27 25.10
CA GLY A 27 -10.65 2.74 25.25
C GLY A 27 -9.59 1.74 24.78
N ASN A 28 -9.96 0.73 24.00
CA ASN A 28 -9.03 -0.29 23.52
C ASN A 28 -8.49 0.06 22.13
N LEU A 29 -7.54 1.01 22.07
CA LEU A 29 -6.93 1.46 20.82
C LEU A 29 -6.18 0.36 20.07
N GLU A 30 -5.62 -0.62 20.79
CA GLU A 30 -4.93 -1.74 20.14
C GLU A 30 -5.90 -2.56 19.28
N LYS A 31 -7.05 -2.96 19.84
CA LYS A 31 -8.09 -3.67 19.08
C LYS A 31 -8.71 -2.83 17.97
N VAL A 32 -8.87 -1.53 18.19
CA VAL A 32 -9.29 -0.61 17.13
C VAL A 32 -8.33 -0.70 15.95
N LEU A 33 -7.02 -0.51 16.17
CA LEU A 33 -6.03 -0.54 15.10
C LEU A 33 -5.92 -1.90 14.42
N GLU A 34 -6.05 -3.01 15.16
CA GLU A 34 -6.02 -4.36 14.57
C GLU A 34 -7.14 -4.55 13.55
N LEU A 35 -8.39 -4.26 13.95
CA LEU A 35 -9.55 -4.36 13.07
C LEU A 35 -9.46 -3.35 11.92
N PHE A 36 -8.94 -2.17 12.19
CA PHE A 36 -8.74 -1.15 11.17
C PHE A 36 -7.76 -1.62 10.09
N CYS A 37 -6.63 -2.21 10.47
CA CYS A 37 -5.65 -2.74 9.53
C CYS A 37 -6.26 -3.86 8.65
N VAL A 38 -7.10 -4.71 9.24
CA VAL A 38 -7.80 -5.77 8.51
C VAL A 38 -8.74 -5.19 7.46
N LEU A 39 -9.57 -4.21 7.85
CA LEU A 39 -10.51 -3.55 6.93
C LEU A 39 -9.79 -2.74 5.86
N LEU A 40 -8.79 -1.95 6.22
CA LEU A 40 -8.01 -1.16 5.27
C LEU A 40 -7.33 -2.04 4.24
N ALA A 41 -6.71 -3.15 4.64
CA ALA A 41 -6.07 -4.07 3.70
C ALA A 41 -7.05 -4.65 2.65
N GLN A 42 -8.34 -4.75 2.98
CA GLN A 42 -9.37 -5.23 2.05
C GLN A 42 -9.81 -4.14 1.05
N VAL A 43 -9.83 -2.86 1.47
CA VAL A 43 -10.36 -1.76 0.66
C VAL A 43 -9.28 -0.85 0.05
N VAL A 44 -8.02 -1.10 0.34
CA VAL A 44 -6.91 -0.19 -0.03
C VAL A 44 -6.86 0.07 -1.53
N SER A 45 -7.13 -0.94 -2.35
CA SER A 45 -7.08 -0.87 -3.81
C SER A 45 -8.43 -0.55 -4.47
N SER A 46 -9.54 -0.78 -3.77
CA SER A 46 -10.90 -0.58 -4.27
C SER A 46 -11.49 0.76 -3.81
N GLY A 47 -12.44 1.30 -4.57
CA GLY A 47 -13.25 2.44 -4.14
C GLY A 47 -14.49 2.02 -3.34
N GLY A 48 -15.29 2.99 -2.92
CA GLY A 48 -16.65 2.77 -2.43
C GLY A 48 -16.94 3.28 -1.03
N ALA A 49 -18.21 3.18 -0.64
CA ALA A 49 -18.73 3.76 0.61
C ALA A 49 -18.02 3.24 1.88
N LEU A 50 -17.58 1.97 1.90
CA LEU A 50 -16.80 1.42 3.01
C LEU A 50 -15.46 2.15 3.18
N ARG A 51 -14.75 2.41 2.08
CA ARG A 51 -13.47 3.13 2.11
C ARG A 51 -13.63 4.56 2.58
N GLU A 52 -14.67 5.26 2.12
CA GLU A 52 -14.94 6.65 2.54
C GLU A 52 -15.24 6.75 4.04
N ARG A 53 -16.03 5.81 4.56
CA ARG A 53 -16.31 5.71 6.00
C ARG A 53 -15.04 5.42 6.81
N LEU A 54 -14.22 4.48 6.36
CA LEU A 54 -12.92 4.19 6.99
C LEU A 54 -11.97 5.38 6.92
N ARG A 55 -11.98 6.16 5.84
CA ARG A 55 -11.18 7.39 5.77
C ARG A 55 -11.60 8.38 6.86
N SER A 56 -12.90 8.63 7.02
CA SER A 56 -13.41 9.51 8.09
C SER A 56 -13.04 8.99 9.49
N LEU A 57 -13.20 7.69 9.75
CA LEU A 57 -12.81 7.08 11.02
C LEU A 57 -11.30 7.14 11.26
N SER A 58 -10.49 7.02 10.22
CA SER A 58 -9.02 7.07 10.33
C SER A 58 -8.53 8.42 10.87
N GLU A 59 -9.20 9.52 10.53
CA GLU A 59 -8.87 10.85 11.06
C GLU A 59 -9.15 10.95 12.56
N HIS A 60 -10.19 10.27 13.03
CA HIS A 60 -10.55 10.21 14.45
C HIS A 60 -9.52 9.39 15.23
N VAL A 61 -9.20 8.20 14.74
CA VAL A 61 -8.21 7.29 15.35
C VAL A 61 -6.81 7.93 15.38
N SER A 62 -6.40 8.59 14.30
CA SER A 62 -5.09 9.26 14.22
C SER A 62 -4.95 10.42 15.20
N ARG A 63 -6.04 11.08 15.59
CA ARG A 63 -6.04 12.09 16.67
C ARG A 63 -5.81 11.45 18.03
N ARG A 64 -6.49 10.33 18.31
CA ARG A 64 -6.35 9.61 19.59
C ARG A 64 -4.96 9.01 19.78
N LEU A 65 -4.36 8.50 18.71
CA LEU A 65 -3.00 7.94 18.72
C LEU A 65 -1.94 8.96 19.20
N ARG A 66 -2.20 10.26 19.09
CA ARG A 66 -1.30 11.33 19.58
C ARG A 66 -1.47 11.65 21.07
N SER A 67 -2.53 11.17 21.71
CA SER A 67 -2.96 11.61 23.04
C SER A 67 -2.94 10.51 24.11
N GLU A 68 -2.90 9.24 23.72
CA GLU A 68 -3.00 8.08 24.61
C GLU A 68 -1.72 7.22 24.58
N GLU A 69 -1.64 6.23 25.46
CA GLU A 69 -0.57 5.23 25.42
C GLU A 69 -0.54 4.56 24.04
N LEU A 70 0.64 4.62 23.42
CA LEU A 70 0.84 4.12 22.06
C LEU A 70 0.72 2.59 22.04
N PRO A 71 -0.14 2.03 21.17
CA PRO A 71 -0.17 0.60 20.87
C PRO A 71 1.18 0.12 20.32
N SER A 72 1.29 -1.19 20.07
CA SER A 72 2.54 -1.77 19.59
C SER A 72 3.11 -1.03 18.37
N PRO A 73 4.42 -0.72 18.32
CA PRO A 73 5.01 0.06 17.24
C PRO A 73 4.78 -0.54 15.85
N HIS A 74 4.76 -1.88 15.76
CA HIS A 74 4.49 -2.61 14.52
C HIS A 74 3.05 -2.45 14.05
N LEU A 75 2.09 -2.36 14.97
CA LEU A 75 0.68 -2.13 14.65
C LEU A 75 0.46 -0.70 14.14
N VAL A 76 1.10 0.27 14.79
CA VAL A 76 1.07 1.67 14.37
C VAL A 76 1.73 1.87 13.00
N ASP A 77 2.89 1.24 12.76
CA ASP A 77 3.55 1.28 11.45
C ASP A 77 2.68 0.69 10.34
N ALA A 78 2.07 -0.48 10.58
CA ALA A 78 1.16 -1.12 9.62
C ALA A 78 -0.05 -0.22 9.31
N TYR A 79 -0.68 0.37 10.32
CA TYR A 79 -1.80 1.30 10.16
C TYR A 79 -1.41 2.52 9.33
N ASN A 80 -0.29 3.17 9.67
CA ASN A 80 0.20 4.35 8.97
C ASN A 80 0.51 4.05 7.50
N LYS A 81 1.14 2.90 7.23
CA LYS A 81 1.42 2.46 5.85
C LYS A 81 0.14 2.18 5.08
N LEU A 82 -0.84 1.49 5.68
CA LEU A 82 -2.14 1.25 5.03
C LEU A 82 -2.89 2.55 4.73
N CYS A 83 -2.84 3.54 5.61
CA CYS A 83 -3.40 4.88 5.36
C CYS A 83 -2.70 5.58 4.19
N LYS A 84 -1.36 5.55 4.13
CA LYS A 84 -0.60 6.08 2.99
C LYS A 84 -0.95 5.37 1.70
N LEU A 85 -1.16 4.04 1.74
CA LEU A 85 -1.58 3.28 0.57
C LEU A 85 -2.97 3.69 0.07
N MET A 86 -3.90 4.11 0.94
CA MET A 86 -5.16 4.69 0.47
C MET A 86 -4.90 5.94 -0.38
N THR A 87 -4.07 6.87 0.12
CA THR A 87 -3.69 8.08 -0.64
C THR A 87 -3.01 7.73 -1.97
N PHE A 88 -2.15 6.71 -1.97
CA PHE A 88 -1.52 6.19 -3.19
C PHE A 88 -2.56 5.72 -4.21
N PHE A 89 -3.54 4.90 -3.79
CA PHE A 89 -4.58 4.43 -4.70
C PHE A 89 -5.54 5.53 -5.14
N ASP A 90 -5.83 6.53 -4.28
CA ASP A 90 -6.61 7.72 -4.68
C ASP A 90 -5.90 8.46 -5.82
N GLN A 91 -4.59 8.67 -5.70
CA GLN A 91 -3.78 9.34 -6.73
C GLN A 91 -3.63 8.48 -8.00
N PHE A 92 -3.48 7.16 -7.85
CA PHE A 92 -3.43 6.22 -8.96
C PHE A 92 -4.72 6.25 -9.78
N HIS A 93 -5.88 6.15 -9.13
CA HIS A 93 -7.19 6.18 -9.78
C HIS A 93 -7.53 7.56 -10.39
N ALA A 94 -6.94 8.63 -9.85
CA ALA A 94 -7.02 9.97 -10.43
C ALA A 94 -5.99 10.24 -11.55
N GLU A 95 -5.26 9.21 -12.02
CA GLU A 95 -4.19 9.31 -13.02
C GLU A 95 -3.03 10.25 -12.64
N ASN A 96 -2.95 10.68 -11.38
CA ASN A 96 -1.85 11.48 -10.85
C ASN A 96 -0.66 10.58 -10.48
N TYR A 97 0.03 10.09 -11.51
CA TYR A 97 1.11 9.11 -11.36
C TYR A 97 2.34 9.66 -10.63
N GLU A 98 2.68 10.94 -10.80
CA GLU A 98 3.79 11.56 -10.08
C GLU A 98 3.49 11.63 -8.57
N GLY A 99 2.29 12.08 -8.20
CA GLY A 99 1.85 12.07 -6.81
C GLY A 99 1.84 10.68 -6.20
N ALA A 100 1.35 9.68 -6.94
CA ALA A 100 1.35 8.29 -6.51
C ALA A 100 2.77 7.77 -6.24
N LEU A 101 3.75 8.09 -7.11
CA LEU A 101 5.14 7.68 -6.93
C LEU A 101 5.81 8.35 -5.72
N GLU A 102 5.48 9.60 -5.41
CA GLU A 102 5.96 10.24 -4.18
C GLU A 102 5.35 9.61 -2.93
N THR A 103 4.04 9.33 -2.94
CA THR A 103 3.36 8.69 -1.82
C THR A 103 3.90 7.28 -1.55
N ILE A 104 4.17 6.49 -2.59
CA ILE A 104 4.72 5.14 -2.40
C ILE A 104 6.17 5.17 -1.90
N ARG A 105 6.97 6.16 -2.36
CA ARG A 105 8.33 6.38 -1.84
C ARG A 105 8.29 6.68 -0.34
N ALA A 106 7.40 7.58 0.08
CA ALA A 106 7.19 7.90 1.49
C ALA A 106 6.54 6.78 2.31
N CYS A 107 5.88 5.80 1.65
CA CYS A 107 5.30 4.63 2.30
C CYS A 107 6.35 3.59 2.65
N GLU A 108 7.51 3.63 2.01
CA GLU A 108 8.65 2.80 2.40
C GLU A 108 8.39 1.29 2.33
N LEU A 109 7.41 0.89 1.51
CA LEU A 109 6.91 -0.48 1.39
C LEU A 109 7.60 -1.27 0.29
N VAL A 110 7.94 -0.60 -0.81
CA VAL A 110 8.47 -1.21 -2.04
C VAL A 110 9.75 -0.44 -2.43
N PRO A 111 10.81 -1.13 -2.88
CA PRO A 111 12.02 -0.44 -3.33
C PRO A 111 11.78 0.27 -4.66
N LEU A 112 12.27 1.51 -4.75
CA LEU A 112 12.34 2.28 -5.99
C LEU A 112 13.79 2.43 -6.47
N SER A 113 14.73 1.74 -5.86
CA SER A 113 16.15 1.73 -6.22
C SER A 113 16.75 0.39 -5.85
N SER A 114 17.82 -0.01 -6.54
CA SER A 114 18.50 -1.28 -6.28
C SER A 114 19.05 -1.36 -4.85
N ASP A 115 19.55 -0.24 -4.33
CA ASP A 115 20.13 -0.14 -2.99
C ASP A 115 19.12 -0.41 -1.87
N GLU A 116 17.84 -0.10 -2.12
CA GLU A 116 16.76 -0.30 -1.15
C GLU A 116 16.25 -1.73 -1.07
N VAL A 117 16.52 -2.58 -2.08
CA VAL A 117 15.90 -3.91 -2.19
C VAL A 117 16.13 -4.75 -0.93
N SER A 118 17.36 -4.80 -0.43
CA SER A 118 17.71 -5.58 0.76
C SER A 118 16.94 -5.12 2.00
N ALA A 119 16.89 -3.80 2.23
CA ALA A 119 16.20 -3.21 3.37
C ALA A 119 14.68 -3.44 3.29
N ARG A 120 14.09 -3.29 2.10
CA ARG A 120 12.65 -3.50 1.89
C ARG A 120 12.26 -4.97 2.00
N VAL A 121 13.10 -5.90 1.54
CA VAL A 121 12.86 -7.35 1.73
C VAL A 121 12.88 -7.71 3.21
N ALA A 122 13.85 -7.21 3.97
CA ALA A 122 13.90 -7.43 5.42
C ALA A 122 12.67 -6.82 6.13
N GLY A 123 12.27 -5.61 5.74
CA GLY A 123 11.05 -4.96 6.22
C GLY A 123 9.79 -5.77 5.91
N ALA A 124 9.66 -6.29 4.68
CA ALA A 124 8.53 -7.11 4.27
C ALA A 124 8.45 -8.44 5.04
N ARG A 125 9.59 -9.07 5.38
CA ARG A 125 9.62 -10.29 6.21
C ARG A 125 9.08 -10.06 7.63
N ASN A 126 9.29 -8.86 8.17
CA ASN A 126 8.84 -8.48 9.51
C ASN A 126 7.49 -7.73 9.51
N ALA A 127 6.90 -7.51 8.33
CA ALA A 127 5.65 -6.78 8.19
C ALA A 127 4.45 -7.63 8.65
N ARG A 128 3.40 -6.97 9.15
CA ARG A 128 2.14 -7.65 9.47
C ARG A 128 1.48 -8.21 8.21
N GLY A 129 0.74 -9.32 8.36
CA GLY A 129 0.10 -10.02 7.26
C GLY A 129 -0.91 -9.16 6.48
N GLU A 130 -1.56 -8.19 7.12
CA GLU A 130 -2.45 -7.20 6.50
C GLU A 130 -1.74 -6.41 5.40
N LEU A 131 -0.50 -5.98 5.67
CA LEU A 131 0.29 -5.18 4.73
C LEU A 131 0.79 -6.03 3.57
N LEU A 132 1.20 -7.28 3.84
CA LEU A 132 1.58 -8.24 2.81
C LEU A 132 0.41 -8.60 1.87
N ARG A 133 -0.82 -8.65 2.39
CA ARG A 133 -2.03 -8.86 1.57
C ARG A 133 -2.31 -7.71 0.61
N ALA A 134 -1.91 -6.48 0.96
CA ALA A 134 -2.04 -5.31 0.07
C ALA A 134 -0.95 -5.26 -1.01
N LEU A 135 0.20 -5.89 -0.77
CA LEU A 135 1.39 -5.78 -1.62
C LEU A 135 1.15 -6.16 -3.10
N PRO A 136 0.43 -7.25 -3.43
CA PRO A 136 0.15 -7.58 -4.83
C PRO A 136 -0.60 -6.45 -5.56
N ALA A 137 -1.59 -5.83 -4.92
CA ALA A 137 -2.34 -4.74 -5.54
C ALA A 137 -1.45 -3.51 -5.78
N VAL A 138 -0.56 -3.20 -4.83
CA VAL A 138 0.40 -2.09 -4.96
C VAL A 138 1.35 -2.32 -6.12
N LEU A 139 1.95 -3.52 -6.22
CA LEU A 139 2.86 -3.84 -7.31
C LEU A 139 2.18 -3.79 -8.68
N ARG A 140 0.94 -4.26 -8.79
CA ARG A 140 0.17 -4.14 -10.04
C ARG A 140 -0.11 -2.69 -10.42
N ALA A 141 -0.46 -1.84 -9.46
CA ALA A 141 -0.65 -0.41 -9.71
C ALA A 141 0.66 0.27 -10.15
N LEU A 142 1.79 -0.07 -9.53
CA LEU A 142 3.11 0.40 -9.95
C LEU A 142 3.46 -0.05 -11.37
N CYS A 143 3.21 -1.32 -11.73
CA CYS A 143 3.41 -1.79 -13.09
C CYS A 143 2.62 -0.95 -14.09
N HIS A 144 1.35 -0.67 -13.79
CA HIS A 144 0.51 0.16 -14.64
C HIS A 144 1.06 1.59 -14.78
N ILE A 145 1.48 2.22 -13.67
CA ILE A 145 2.10 3.54 -13.67
C ILE A 145 3.34 3.57 -14.57
N LEU A 146 4.27 2.64 -14.38
CA LEU A 146 5.52 2.60 -15.14
C LEU A 146 5.27 2.39 -16.65
N LEU A 147 4.33 1.50 -17.00
CA LEU A 147 3.93 1.28 -18.39
C LEU A 147 3.27 2.51 -19.01
N ALA A 148 2.39 3.20 -18.27
CA ALA A 148 1.75 4.42 -18.73
C ALA A 148 2.77 5.55 -18.94
N MET A 149 3.75 5.70 -18.03
CA MET A 149 4.85 6.65 -18.20
C MET A 149 5.67 6.35 -19.46
N ARG A 150 6.00 5.07 -19.70
CA ARG A 150 6.70 4.67 -20.93
C ARG A 150 5.91 4.99 -22.18
N GLN A 151 4.60 4.72 -22.19
CA GLN A 151 3.75 5.05 -23.34
C GLN A 151 3.75 6.55 -23.62
N LYS A 152 3.64 7.39 -22.57
CA LYS A 152 3.73 8.86 -22.69
C LYS A 152 5.07 9.31 -23.29
N LEU A 153 6.19 8.72 -22.85
CA LEU A 153 7.51 9.01 -23.43
C LEU A 153 7.61 8.62 -24.90
N ARG A 154 7.05 7.47 -25.30
CA ARG A 154 7.04 7.02 -26.69
C ARG A 154 6.23 7.96 -27.58
N THR A 155 5.10 8.46 -27.11
CA THR A 155 4.28 9.45 -27.85
C THR A 155 4.91 10.83 -27.92
N ALA A 156 5.71 11.21 -26.91
CA ALA A 156 6.36 12.52 -26.82
C ALA A 156 7.76 12.58 -27.50
N GLN A 157 8.25 11.47 -28.06
CA GLN A 157 9.52 11.40 -28.78
C GLN A 157 9.74 12.41 -29.91
N PRO A 158 8.73 12.90 -30.67
CA PRO A 158 9.00 13.93 -31.69
C PRO A 158 9.34 15.32 -31.09
N THR A 159 9.12 15.56 -29.79
CA THR A 159 9.24 16.90 -29.17
C THR A 159 10.29 17.00 -28.05
N LEU A 160 10.78 15.87 -27.53
CA LEU A 160 11.75 15.82 -26.43
C LEU A 160 13.18 15.65 -26.95
N SER A 161 14.14 16.28 -26.27
CA SER A 161 15.56 16.02 -26.53
C SER A 161 15.88 14.55 -26.28
N THR A 162 16.43 13.87 -27.28
CA THR A 162 16.70 12.42 -27.31
C THR A 162 17.44 11.93 -26.06
N HIS A 163 18.31 12.76 -25.49
CA HIS A 163 19.09 12.45 -24.30
C HIS A 163 18.26 12.36 -23.01
N THR A 164 17.25 13.21 -22.83
CA THR A 164 16.38 13.18 -21.63
C THR A 164 15.43 11.99 -21.67
N ALA A 165 14.87 11.70 -22.85
CA ALA A 165 14.01 10.54 -23.07
C ALA A 165 14.76 9.23 -22.80
N ASN A 166 16.02 9.12 -23.25
CA ASN A 166 16.84 7.93 -23.00
C ASN A 166 17.12 7.71 -21.50
N LYS A 167 17.42 8.77 -20.73
CA LYS A 167 17.61 8.66 -19.28
C LYS A 167 16.35 8.20 -18.55
N GLN A 168 15.19 8.71 -18.94
CA GLN A 168 13.92 8.31 -18.33
C GLN A 168 13.54 6.86 -18.66
N LEU A 169 13.84 6.40 -19.89
CA LEU A 169 13.65 5.00 -20.27
C LEU A 169 14.56 4.06 -19.49
N GLU A 170 15.82 4.45 -19.28
CA GLU A 170 16.77 3.67 -18.46
C GLU A 170 16.30 3.57 -17.01
N TRP A 171 15.84 4.68 -16.43
CA TRP A 171 15.26 4.68 -15.10
C TRP A 171 14.04 3.73 -15.00
N LEU A 172 13.13 3.74 -15.99
CA LEU A 172 11.97 2.85 -16.00
C LEU A 172 12.36 1.36 -16.10
N ARG A 173 13.45 1.04 -16.81
CA ARG A 173 14.00 -0.33 -16.88
C ARG A 173 14.57 -0.77 -15.55
N GLU A 174 15.36 0.10 -14.91
CA GLU A 174 15.91 -0.15 -13.58
C GLU A 174 14.77 -0.39 -12.56
N GLN A 175 13.73 0.44 -12.58
CA GLN A 175 12.55 0.25 -11.71
C GLN A 175 11.90 -1.13 -11.92
N ALA A 176 11.72 -1.55 -13.17
CA ALA A 176 11.10 -2.84 -13.46
C ALA A 176 11.94 -4.02 -12.93
N GLU A 177 13.26 -3.95 -13.06
CA GLU A 177 14.19 -4.97 -12.55
C GLU A 177 14.19 -5.00 -11.01
N VAL A 178 14.23 -3.84 -10.36
CA VAL A 178 14.17 -3.69 -8.91
C VAL A 178 12.89 -4.30 -8.34
N LEU A 179 11.74 -4.00 -8.94
CA LEU A 179 10.45 -4.53 -8.51
C LEU A 179 10.36 -6.06 -8.70
N ASN A 180 10.89 -6.59 -9.80
CA ASN A 180 10.89 -8.03 -10.05
C ASN A 180 11.82 -8.78 -9.06
N THR A 181 13.02 -8.23 -8.82
CA THR A 181 13.97 -8.77 -7.84
C THR A 181 13.39 -8.74 -6.43
N PHE A 182 12.72 -7.66 -6.06
CA PHE A 182 12.01 -7.55 -4.78
C PHE A 182 10.91 -8.62 -4.65
N ALA A 183 10.04 -8.75 -5.64
CA ALA A 183 8.96 -9.74 -5.64
C ALA A 183 9.49 -11.19 -5.56
N GLY A 184 10.65 -11.48 -6.15
CA GLY A 184 11.29 -12.79 -6.09
C GLY A 184 11.94 -13.13 -4.73
N ASN A 185 12.40 -12.11 -3.99
CA ASN A 185 13.15 -12.30 -2.75
C ASN A 185 12.31 -12.31 -1.46
N ILE A 186 11.04 -11.94 -1.56
CA ILE A 186 10.11 -11.95 -0.43
C ILE A 186 9.62 -13.38 -0.17
N ALA A 187 9.61 -13.81 1.10
CA ALA A 187 9.17 -15.15 1.52
C ALA A 187 7.64 -15.36 1.42
N TYR A 188 6.89 -14.29 1.20
CA TYR A 188 5.45 -14.31 0.99
C TYR A 188 5.12 -14.76 -0.44
N ARG A 189 4.33 -15.84 -0.55
CA ARG A 189 3.88 -16.36 -1.84
C ARG A 189 2.82 -15.42 -2.43
N MET A 190 3.25 -14.53 -3.32
CA MET A 190 2.31 -13.67 -4.04
C MET A 190 1.47 -14.47 -5.05
N PRO A 191 0.27 -13.97 -5.39
CA PRO A 191 -0.55 -14.56 -6.45
C PRO A 191 0.19 -14.63 -7.79
N GLY A 192 0.01 -15.73 -8.54
CA GLY A 192 0.75 -16.00 -9.78
C GLY A 192 0.52 -14.96 -10.90
N ASP A 193 -0.66 -14.34 -10.91
CA ASP A 193 -1.03 -13.21 -11.79
C ASP A 193 -0.18 -11.96 -11.54
N THR A 194 0.28 -11.74 -10.31
CA THR A 194 1.15 -10.60 -10.00
C THR A 194 2.56 -10.82 -10.54
N TYR A 195 3.08 -12.04 -10.41
CA TYR A 195 4.38 -12.40 -11.00
C TYR A 195 4.37 -12.35 -12.53
N SER A 196 3.31 -12.83 -13.17
CA SER A 196 3.21 -12.77 -14.64
C SER A 196 3.14 -11.33 -15.15
N GLN A 197 2.44 -10.43 -14.46
CA GLN A 197 2.39 -9.02 -14.83
C GLN A 197 3.74 -8.31 -14.64
N LEU A 198 4.47 -8.60 -13.56
CA LEU A 198 5.83 -8.06 -13.34
C LEU A 198 6.80 -8.54 -14.43
N ALA A 199 6.78 -9.84 -14.75
CA ALA A 199 7.59 -10.41 -15.82
C ALA A 199 7.22 -9.81 -17.19
N GLN A 200 5.92 -9.67 -17.49
CA GLN A 200 5.45 -9.04 -18.72
C GLN A 200 5.90 -7.57 -18.81
N MET A 201 5.81 -6.81 -17.72
CA MET A 201 6.33 -5.44 -17.68
C MET A 201 7.83 -5.43 -17.99
N GLN A 202 8.63 -6.30 -17.37
CA GLN A 202 10.07 -6.37 -17.65
C GLN A 202 10.35 -6.67 -19.12
N VAL A 203 9.68 -7.65 -19.70
CA VAL A 203 9.80 -7.97 -21.14
C VAL A 203 9.41 -6.79 -22.01
N LEU A 204 8.35 -6.06 -21.64
CA LEU A 204 7.96 -4.88 -22.38
C LEU A 204 9.07 -3.81 -22.28
N MET A 205 9.67 -3.59 -21.11
CA MET A 205 10.67 -2.52 -20.90
C MET A 205 12.00 -2.72 -21.64
N HIS A 206 12.41 -3.96 -21.91
CA HIS A 206 13.59 -4.27 -22.71
C HIS A 206 13.34 -4.03 -24.20
#